data_AF-A0A938K1X6-F1
#
_entry.id   AF-A0A938K1X6-F1
#
_cell.length_a   1.000
_cell.length_b   1.000
_cell.length_c   1.000
_cell.angle_alpha   90.00
_cell.angle_beta   90.00
_cell.angle_gamma   90.00
#
_symmetry.space_group_name_H-M   'P 1'
#
loop_
_entity.id
_entity.type
_entity.pdbx_description
1 polymer ?
#
loop_
_entity_poly.entity_id
_entity_poly.type
_entity_poly.pdbx_seq_one_letter_code
_entity_poly.pdbx_strand_id
1 'polypeptide(L)'
;MEGPIELELGPVPGLWVEDKGLSLAVHYRQSPGKSEVRRRILRAAQDLERVHVFGGKQVVNIVLDGAPQKGEALIAERERLRCRWVLYVGDDENDEGAFAVGGNMVPVRVGRKQRSHARYYLRTQTEIDKLLELMVMLRESVAPPM
;
A
#
# COMPACT_ATOMS: atom_id res chain seq x y z
N MET A 1 -20.57 -8.97 13.29
CA MET A 1 -19.36 -8.65 14.07
C MET A 1 -18.30 -9.61 13.58
N GLU A 2 -17.37 -9.13 12.76
CA GLU A 2 -16.25 -9.95 12.29
C GLU A 2 -15.15 -9.84 13.35
N GLY A 3 -14.70 -10.98 13.85
CA GLY A 3 -13.65 -11.04 14.87
C GLY A 3 -12.28 -10.67 14.31
N PRO A 4 -11.30 -10.40 15.19
CA PRO A 4 -9.92 -10.16 14.77
C PRO A 4 -9.34 -11.35 13.99
N ILE A 5 -8.45 -11.09 13.02
CA ILE A 5 -7.68 -12.15 12.38
C ILE A 5 -6.67 -12.66 13.41
N GLU A 6 -6.73 -13.95 13.74
CA GLU A 6 -5.74 -14.61 14.59
C GLU A 6 -4.90 -15.57 13.73
N LEU A 7 -3.58 -15.41 13.78
CA LEU A 7 -2.64 -16.26 13.04
C LEU A 7 -1.76 -17.02 14.03
N GLU A 8 -1.98 -18.33 14.12
CA GLU A 8 -1.15 -19.19 14.97
C GLU A 8 0.16 -19.54 14.28
N LEU A 9 1.24 -18.92 14.75
CA LEU A 9 2.61 -19.26 14.37
C LEU A 9 3.40 -19.52 15.66
N GLY A 10 3.91 -20.74 15.83
CA GLY A 10 4.91 -21.01 16.86
C GLY A 10 6.13 -20.10 16.72
N PRO A 11 7.03 -20.01 17.72
CA PRO A 11 8.11 -19.03 17.73
C PRO A 11 8.98 -19.11 16.46
N VAL A 12 9.12 -17.98 15.76
CA VAL A 12 10.00 -17.82 14.59
C VAL A 12 10.93 -16.63 14.84
N PRO A 13 12.26 -16.83 14.90
CA PRO A 13 13.21 -15.74 15.08
C PRO A 13 13.10 -14.67 13.98
N GLY A 14 13.13 -13.40 14.38
CA GLY A 14 13.08 -12.25 13.46
C GLY A 14 11.75 -12.06 12.73
N LEU A 15 10.69 -12.77 13.14
CA LEU A 15 9.33 -12.56 12.68
C LEU A 15 8.68 -11.43 13.49
N TRP A 16 7.99 -10.53 12.81
CA TRP A 16 7.23 -9.46 13.44
C TRP A 16 5.84 -9.40 12.80
N VAL A 17 4.80 -9.39 13.63
CA VAL A 17 3.41 -9.26 13.19
C VAL A 17 2.94 -7.85 13.51
N GLU A 18 2.46 -7.16 12.49
CA GLU A 18 1.81 -5.86 12.59
C GLU A 18 0.30 -6.06 12.41
N ASP A 19 -0.46 -5.84 13.49
CA ASP A 19 -1.93 -5.90 13.49
C ASP A 19 -2.52 -4.52 13.17
N LYS A 20 -3.37 -4.47 12.14
CA LYS A 20 -4.06 -3.25 11.67
C LYS A 20 -5.58 -3.34 11.83
N GLY A 21 -6.06 -4.27 12.66
CA GLY A 21 -7.48 -4.55 12.89
C GLY A 21 -8.09 -5.41 11.79
N LEU A 22 -8.19 -4.89 10.56
CA LEU A 22 -8.77 -5.61 9.41
C LEU A 22 -7.74 -6.36 8.56
N SER A 23 -6.47 -6.27 8.93
CA SER A 23 -5.39 -6.98 8.27
C SER A 23 -4.22 -7.24 9.20
N LEU A 24 -3.49 -8.33 8.94
CA LEU A 24 -2.18 -8.59 9.50
C LEU A 24 -1.10 -8.42 8.43
N ALA A 25 -0.02 -7.74 8.77
CA ALA A 25 1.21 -7.75 7.98
C ALA A 25 2.28 -8.53 8.74
N VAL A 26 2.65 -9.70 8.20
CA VAL A 26 3.60 -10.61 8.80
C VAL A 26 4.96 -10.41 8.15
N HIS A 27 5.82 -9.64 8.83
CA HIS A 27 7.15 -9.27 8.37
C HIS A 27 8.16 -10.33 8.76
N TYR A 28 8.93 -10.80 7.78
CA TYR A 28 9.97 -11.83 7.96
C TYR A 28 11.34 -11.35 7.45
N ARG A 29 11.54 -10.03 7.38
CA ARG A 29 12.77 -9.43 6.86
C ARG A 29 14.01 -9.84 7.65
N GLN A 30 13.87 -9.94 8.97
CA GLN A 30 14.96 -10.25 9.91
C GLN A 30 15.09 -11.76 10.19
N SER A 31 14.18 -12.58 9.68
CA SER A 31 14.26 -14.03 9.92
C SER A 31 15.37 -14.71 9.12
N PRO A 32 16.10 -15.66 9.73
CA PRO A 32 16.92 -16.61 8.98
C PRO A 32 16.00 -17.53 8.15
N GLY A 33 16.47 -17.98 6.99
CA GLY A 33 15.69 -18.93 6.17
C GLY A 33 14.36 -18.37 5.64
N LYS A 34 14.36 -17.13 5.12
CA LYS A 34 13.18 -16.39 4.63
C LYS A 34 12.18 -17.21 3.81
N SER A 35 12.66 -18.09 2.92
CA SER A 35 11.81 -18.94 2.09
C SER A 35 10.99 -19.94 2.91
N GLU A 36 11.60 -20.51 3.95
CA GLU A 36 10.93 -21.44 4.87
C GLU A 36 9.94 -20.72 5.78
N VAL A 37 10.35 -19.58 6.32
CA VAL A 37 9.47 -18.73 7.13
C VAL A 37 8.25 -18.29 6.33
N ARG A 38 8.43 -17.82 5.10
CA ARG A 38 7.32 -17.49 4.20
C ARG A 38 6.38 -18.69 3.98
N ARG A 39 6.90 -19.90 3.77
CA ARG A 39 6.07 -21.11 3.63
C ARG A 39 5.28 -21.40 4.91
N ARG A 40 5.88 -21.22 6.09
CA ARG A 40 5.18 -21.40 7.37
C ARG A 40 4.05 -20.39 7.53
N ILE A 41 4.29 -19.12 7.22
CA ILE A 41 3.25 -18.07 7.25
C ILE A 41 2.10 -18.43 6.30
N LEU A 42 2.42 -18.79 5.05
CA LEU A 42 1.40 -19.15 4.07
C LEU A 42 0.60 -20.38 4.49
N ARG A 43 1.23 -21.39 5.10
CA ARG A 43 0.52 -22.56 5.66
C ARG A 43 -0.40 -22.18 6.80
N ALA A 44 0.06 -21.36 7.75
CA ALA A 44 -0.78 -20.90 8.86
C ALA A 44 -1.97 -20.07 8.36
N ALA A 45 -1.81 -19.35 7.24
CA ALA A 45 -2.88 -18.57 6.64
C ALA A 45 -3.82 -19.38 5.74
N GLN A 46 -3.54 -20.66 5.43
CA GLN A 46 -4.38 -21.48 4.54
C GLN A 46 -5.74 -21.80 5.13
N ASP A 47 -5.81 -21.96 6.45
CA ASP A 47 -7.04 -22.33 7.16
C ASP A 47 -7.88 -21.12 7.56
N LEU A 48 -7.41 -19.89 7.23
CA LEU A 48 -8.17 -18.67 7.46
C LEU A 48 -9.24 -18.52 6.39
N GLU A 49 -10.50 -18.46 6.83
CA GLU A 49 -11.62 -18.15 5.96
C GLU A 49 -11.79 -16.64 5.78
N ARG A 50 -12.37 -16.23 4.64
CA ARG A 50 -12.73 -14.84 4.35
C ARG A 50 -11.56 -13.86 4.42
N VAL A 51 -10.38 -14.31 4.00
CA VAL A 51 -9.19 -13.47 3.88
C VAL A 51 -8.58 -13.55 2.48
N HIS A 52 -8.02 -12.43 2.05
CA HIS A 52 -7.11 -12.36 0.92
C HIS A 52 -5.66 -12.36 1.42
N VAL A 53 -4.87 -13.34 0.94
CA VAL A 53 -3.45 -13.48 1.30
C VAL A 53 -2.57 -13.14 0.10
N PHE A 54 -1.67 -12.19 0.26
CA PHE A 54 -0.74 -11.79 -0.80
C PHE A 54 0.65 -11.40 -0.25
N GLY A 55 1.64 -11.48 -1.13
CA GLY A 55 3.03 -11.16 -0.77
C GLY A 55 3.34 -9.67 -0.93
N GLY A 56 4.35 -9.21 -0.20
CA GLY A 56 5.06 -7.96 -0.44
C GLY A 56 6.56 -8.13 -0.23
N LYS A 57 7.31 -7.02 -0.17
CA LYS A 57 8.77 -7.05 0.01
C LYS A 57 9.18 -7.53 1.42
N GLN A 58 9.31 -8.85 1.55
CA GLN A 58 9.62 -9.57 2.79
C GLN A 58 8.51 -9.47 3.85
N VAL A 59 7.26 -9.45 3.37
CA VAL A 59 6.04 -9.43 4.19
C VAL A 59 4.98 -10.31 3.53
N VAL A 60 4.13 -10.95 4.32
CA VAL A 60 2.87 -11.54 3.86
C VAL A 60 1.74 -10.73 4.46
N ASN A 61 0.85 -10.22 3.62
CA ASN A 61 -0.34 -9.50 4.04
C ASN A 61 -1.52 -10.47 4.04
N ILE A 62 -2.29 -10.47 5.12
CA ILE A 62 -3.52 -11.23 5.31
C ILE A 62 -4.60 -10.19 5.60
N VAL A 63 -5.57 -10.05 4.72
CA VAL A 63 -6.56 -8.96 4.76
C VAL A 63 -7.95 -9.56 4.75
N LEU A 64 -8.85 -9.11 5.62
CA LEU A 64 -10.25 -9.57 5.58
C LEU A 64 -10.91 -9.23 4.25
N ASP A 65 -11.78 -10.12 3.76
CA ASP A 65 -12.59 -9.86 2.58
C ASP A 65 -13.48 -8.65 2.80
N GLY A 66 -13.46 -7.71 1.86
CA GLY A 66 -14.20 -6.45 1.96
C GLY A 66 -13.54 -5.40 2.86
N ALA A 67 -12.31 -5.64 3.35
CA ALA A 67 -11.54 -4.58 3.99
C ALA A 67 -11.31 -3.41 3.00
N PRO A 68 -11.37 -2.15 3.48
CA PRO A 68 -11.22 -0.99 2.61
C PRO A 68 -9.91 -0.99 1.85
N GLN A 69 -10.00 -0.82 0.53
CA GLN A 69 -8.82 -0.72 -0.32
C GLN A 69 -8.30 0.72 -0.38
N LYS A 70 -7.00 0.89 -0.69
CA LYS A 70 -6.38 2.22 -0.84
C LYS A 70 -7.13 3.12 -1.84
N GLY A 71 -7.65 2.54 -2.92
CA GLY A 71 -8.45 3.27 -3.90
C GLY A 71 -9.78 3.79 -3.33
N GLU A 72 -10.48 2.99 -2.53
CA GLU A 72 -11.73 3.39 -1.86
C GLU A 72 -11.48 4.51 -0.85
N ALA A 73 -10.43 4.37 -0.03
CA ALA A 73 -10.01 5.42 0.89
C ALA A 73 -9.65 6.72 0.17
N LEU A 74 -8.96 6.62 -0.98
CA LEU A 74 -8.60 7.78 -1.80
C LEU A 74 -9.83 8.52 -2.35
N ILE A 75 -10.84 7.78 -2.81
CA ILE A 75 -12.10 8.36 -3.29
C ILE A 75 -12.82 9.08 -2.14
N ALA A 76 -12.98 8.40 -1.00
CA ALA A 76 -13.64 8.97 0.17
C ALA A 76 -12.94 10.25 0.67
N GLU A 77 -11.61 10.25 0.73
CA GLU A 77 -10.83 11.41 1.14
C GLU A 77 -10.90 12.56 0.14
N ARG A 78 -10.89 12.27 -1.17
CA ARG A 78 -11.08 13.27 -2.22
C ARG A 78 -12.42 13.99 -2.07
N GLU A 79 -13.48 13.25 -1.81
CA GLU A 79 -14.83 13.80 -1.58
C GLU A 79 -14.89 14.62 -0.29
N ARG A 80 -14.37 14.06 0.81
CA ARG A 80 -14.34 14.71 2.13
C ARG A 80 -13.60 16.05 2.10
N LEU A 81 -12.46 16.11 1.42
CA LEU A 81 -11.62 17.30 1.30
C LEU A 81 -12.04 18.22 0.13
N ARG A 82 -13.02 17.80 -0.69
CA ARG A 82 -13.49 18.53 -1.89
C ARG A 82 -12.34 18.85 -2.87
N CYS A 83 -11.40 17.92 -3.02
CA CYS A 83 -10.24 18.10 -3.90
C CYS A 83 -10.64 17.98 -5.38
N ARG A 84 -10.36 19.02 -6.17
CA ARG A 84 -10.57 18.99 -7.63
C ARG A 84 -9.64 17.99 -8.34
N TRP A 85 -8.39 17.94 -7.88
CA TRP A 85 -7.32 17.07 -8.37
C TRP A 85 -6.65 16.37 -7.20
N VAL A 86 -6.20 15.14 -7.43
CA VAL A 86 -5.42 14.35 -6.47
C VAL A 86 -4.11 13.90 -7.10
N LEU A 87 -2.99 14.22 -6.46
CA LEU A 87 -1.72 13.57 -6.72
C LEU A 87 -1.61 12.38 -5.77
N TYR A 88 -1.40 11.19 -6.31
CA TYR A 88 -1.18 9.99 -5.51
C TYR A 88 0.17 9.38 -5.89
N VAL A 89 1.04 9.17 -4.89
CA VAL A 89 2.38 8.60 -5.07
C VAL A 89 2.49 7.33 -4.23
N GLY A 90 2.83 6.20 -4.86
CA GLY A 90 2.98 4.90 -4.19
C GLY A 90 4.11 4.05 -4.79
N ASP A 91 4.63 3.07 -4.07
CA ASP A 91 5.78 2.26 -4.46
C ASP A 91 5.50 0.76 -4.54
N ASP A 92 4.38 0.30 -4.00
CA ASP A 92 4.07 -1.11 -3.81
C ASP A 92 2.99 -1.61 -4.79
N GLU A 93 2.71 -2.91 -4.78
CA GLU A 93 1.64 -3.53 -5.56
C GLU A 93 0.26 -3.16 -5.03
N ASN A 94 0.13 -2.96 -3.72
CA ASN A 94 -1.14 -2.57 -3.11
C ASN A 94 -1.58 -1.14 -3.51
N ASP A 95 -0.68 -0.33 -4.08
CA ASP A 95 -0.99 1.00 -4.60
C ASP A 95 -1.67 0.95 -5.98
N GLU A 96 -1.64 -0.19 -6.67
CA GLU A 96 -2.20 -0.32 -8.02
C GLU A 96 -3.70 -0.06 -8.07
N GLY A 97 -4.44 -0.45 -7.02
CA GLY A 97 -5.87 -0.11 -6.89
C GLY A 97 -6.11 1.40 -6.78
N ALA A 98 -5.23 2.13 -6.08
CA ALA A 98 -5.31 3.58 -5.99
C ALA A 98 -4.93 4.26 -7.32
N PHE A 99 -3.92 3.73 -8.04
CA PHE A 99 -3.56 4.23 -9.37
C PHE A 99 -4.69 4.07 -10.40
N ALA A 100 -5.53 3.03 -10.25
CA ALA A 100 -6.59 2.68 -11.19
C ALA A 100 -7.90 3.50 -11.01
N VAL A 101 -8.07 4.28 -9.94
CA VAL A 101 -9.33 5.02 -9.65
C VAL A 101 -9.72 6.00 -10.77
N GLY A 102 -8.75 6.53 -11.53
CA GLY A 102 -9.02 7.42 -12.68
C GLY A 102 -9.55 8.82 -12.34
N GLY A 103 -10.07 9.53 -13.35
CA GLY A 103 -10.60 10.90 -13.21
C GLY A 103 -9.52 11.98 -13.11
N ASN A 104 -9.79 13.05 -12.35
CA ASN A 104 -8.85 14.14 -12.09
C ASN A 104 -7.76 13.70 -11.09
N MET A 105 -6.95 12.75 -11.52
CA MET A 105 -5.85 12.23 -10.72
C MET A 105 -4.55 12.18 -11.49
N VAL A 106 -3.47 12.33 -10.74
CA VAL A 106 -2.10 12.13 -11.21
C VAL A 106 -1.53 10.95 -10.43
N PRO A 107 -1.68 9.71 -10.93
CA PRO A 107 -1.10 8.55 -10.28
C PRO A 107 0.38 8.41 -10.67
N VAL A 108 1.25 8.37 -9.67
CA VAL A 108 2.71 8.29 -9.81
C VAL A 108 3.25 7.09 -9.05
N ARG A 109 3.99 6.23 -9.73
CA ARG A 109 4.67 5.10 -9.10
C ARG A 109 6.13 5.43 -8.76
N VAL A 110 6.61 5.04 -7.59
CA VAL A 110 8.05 5.00 -7.30
C VAL A 110 8.63 3.69 -7.81
N GLY A 111 9.63 3.79 -8.68
CA GLY A 111 10.19 2.69 -9.44
C GLY A 111 9.36 2.36 -10.70
N ARG A 112 10.05 2.16 -11.83
CA ARG A 112 9.40 1.81 -13.10
C ARG A 112 8.91 0.36 -13.08
N LYS A 113 7.64 0.13 -13.41
CA LYS A 113 7.04 -1.21 -13.58
C LYS A 113 6.25 -1.23 -14.90
N GLN A 114 6.47 -2.24 -15.74
CA GLN A 114 5.83 -2.31 -17.07
C GLN A 114 4.31 -2.49 -16.99
N ARG A 115 3.82 -3.19 -15.96
CA ARG A 115 2.40 -3.45 -15.72
C ARG A 115 1.94 -2.70 -14.47
N SER A 116 1.92 -1.37 -14.54
CA SER A 116 1.36 -0.51 -13.51
C SER A 116 0.25 0.35 -14.11
N HIS A 117 -0.79 0.62 -13.32
CA HIS A 117 -1.86 1.57 -13.68
C HIS A 117 -1.40 3.02 -13.50
N ALA A 118 -0.26 3.27 -12.84
CA ALA A 118 0.30 4.61 -12.75
C ALA A 118 0.77 5.11 -14.12
N ARG A 119 0.34 6.32 -14.49
CA ARG A 119 0.72 6.96 -15.76
C ARG A 119 2.13 7.55 -15.71
N TYR A 120 2.59 7.92 -14.53
CA TYR A 120 3.89 8.53 -14.31
C TYR A 120 4.71 7.69 -13.34
N TYR A 121 6.03 7.89 -13.35
CA TYR A 121 6.88 7.27 -12.36
C TYR A 121 8.03 8.18 -11.93
N LEU A 122 8.42 8.04 -10.67
CA LEU A 122 9.70 8.48 -10.12
C LEU A 122 10.66 7.29 -10.15
N ARG A 123 11.94 7.52 -10.38
CA ARG A 123 12.95 6.46 -10.43
C ARG A 123 13.19 5.85 -9.05
N THR A 124 13.27 6.71 -8.05
CA THR A 124 13.60 6.35 -6.67
C THR A 124 12.79 7.19 -5.69
N GLN A 125 12.71 6.73 -4.45
CA GLN A 125 12.00 7.45 -3.39
C GLN A 125 12.58 8.84 -3.12
N THR A 126 13.89 9.03 -3.32
CA THR A 126 14.58 10.33 -3.16
C THR A 126 14.13 11.40 -4.15
N GLU A 127 13.41 11.04 -5.23
CA GLU A 127 12.85 12.03 -6.16
C GLU A 127 11.52 12.62 -5.65
N ILE A 128 10.93 12.08 -4.58
CA ILE A 128 9.71 12.62 -3.97
C ILE A 128 9.96 14.05 -3.48
N ASP A 129 11.09 14.30 -2.84
CA ASP A 129 11.42 15.63 -2.28
C ASP A 129 11.44 16.68 -3.38
N LYS A 130 12.09 16.38 -4.52
CA LYS A 130 12.13 17.26 -5.70
C LYS A 130 10.75 17.50 -6.30
N LEU A 131 9.90 16.48 -6.32
CA LEU A 131 8.51 16.62 -6.79
C LEU A 131 7.73 17.57 -5.88
N LEU A 132 7.84 17.42 -4.57
CA LEU A 132 7.16 18.28 -3.59
C LEU A 132 7.68 19.72 -3.66
N GLU A 133 8.99 19.92 -3.76
CA GLU A 133 9.61 21.24 -3.96
C GLU A 133 9.08 21.92 -5.23
N LEU A 134 9.01 21.19 -6.36
CA LEU A 134 8.46 21.71 -7.60
C LEU A 134 6.99 22.10 -7.46
N MET A 135 6.19 21.31 -6.74
CA MET A 135 4.78 21.63 -6.51
C MET A 135 4.60 22.89 -5.66
N VAL A 136 5.42 23.07 -4.62
CA VAL A 136 5.41 24.28 -3.79
C VAL A 136 5.79 25.49 -4.63
N MET A 137 6.89 25.41 -5.38
CA MET A 137 7.35 26.48 -6.28
C MET A 137 6.27 26.86 -7.31
N LEU A 138 5.64 25.86 -7.95
CA LEU A 138 4.57 26.11 -8.92
C LEU A 138 3.36 26.75 -8.26
N ARG A 139 2.98 26.31 -7.07
CA ARG A 139 1.87 26.92 -6.31
C ARG A 139 2.15 28.38 -5.96
N GLU A 140 3.38 28.73 -5.60
CA GLU A 140 3.77 30.12 -5.30
C GLU A 140 3.79 31.00 -6.56
N SER A 141 4.17 30.43 -7.70
CA SER A 141 4.16 31.14 -8.99
C SER A 141 2.74 31.38 -9.55
N VAL A 142 1.77 30.58 -9.10
CA VAL A 142 0.34 30.72 -9.39
C VAL A 142 -0.33 31.34 -8.17
N ALA A 143 0.02 32.60 -7.85
CA ALA A 143 -0.73 33.34 -6.85
C ALA A 143 -2.22 33.32 -7.22
N PRO A 144 -3.14 33.01 -6.29
CA PRO A 144 -4.56 33.08 -6.59
C PRO A 144 -4.89 34.52 -7.02
N PRO A 145 -5.77 34.72 -8.02
CA PRO A 145 -6.29 36.06 -8.28
C PRO A 145 -6.89 36.61 -6.98
N MET A 146 -6.49 37.84 -6.60
CA MET A 146 -7.15 38.58 -5.52
C MET A 146 -8.64 38.71 -5.77
#